data_AF-A0A5E4E8K3-F1
#
_entry.id   AF-A0A5E4E8K3-F1
#
_cell.length_a   1.000
_cell.length_b   1.000
_cell.length_c   1.000
_cell.angle_alpha   90.00
_cell.angle_beta   90.00
_cell.angle_gamma   90.00
#
_symmetry.space_group_name_H-M   'P 1'
#
loop_
_entity.id
_entity.type
_entity.pdbx_description
1 polymer ?
#
loop_
_entity_poly.entity_id
_entity_poly.type
_entity_poly.pdbx_seq_one_letter_code
_entity_poly.pdbx_strand_id
1 'polypeptide(L)'
;MSHAHKQFLFAVALLVGFALAALVHSQNQSGFISIDCGLPNNSGYTETTTGINYISDSTFIDTGESKYLSANHDLNYYQPYWYVRSFPQGVRNCYKINVTYGTKYLIRAGFQYGNYDGENKPPGFKLHLGANLWDKVNFSTEFKQTTRELIHVTLQDYIHIVW
;
A
#
# COMPACT_ATOMS: atom_id res chain seq x y z
N MET A 1 29.63 -29.89 37.84
CA MET A 1 29.73 -28.85 36.78
C MET A 1 30.46 -27.64 37.33
N SER A 2 31.51 -27.17 36.65
CA SER A 2 32.29 -25.99 37.04
C SER A 2 31.43 -24.72 37.05
N HIS A 3 31.71 -23.79 37.97
CA HIS A 3 31.07 -22.48 38.06
C HIS A 3 31.12 -21.72 36.71
N ALA A 4 32.23 -21.85 35.98
CA ALA A 4 32.42 -21.27 34.65
C ALA A 4 31.43 -21.82 33.61
N HIS A 5 31.02 -23.09 33.73
CA HIS A 5 30.08 -23.71 32.79
C HIS A 5 28.65 -23.18 32.96
N LYS A 6 28.25 -22.86 34.20
CA LYS A 6 26.94 -22.23 34.47
C LYS A 6 26.88 -20.78 33.97
N GLN A 7 27.96 -20.02 34.15
CA GLN A 7 28.06 -18.65 33.63
C GLN A 7 28.03 -18.60 32.11
N PHE A 8 28.73 -19.54 31.45
CA PHE A 8 28.71 -19.65 30.00
C PHE A 8 27.30 -19.95 29.46
N LEU A 9 26.58 -20.91 30.06
CA LEU A 9 25.20 -21.22 29.67
C LEU A 9 24.23 -20.04 29.89
N PHE A 10 24.42 -19.28 30.97
CA PHE A 10 23.62 -18.09 31.24
C PHE A 10 23.86 -16.97 30.23
N ALA A 11 25.12 -16.75 29.84
CA ALA A 11 25.49 -15.78 28.80
C ALA A 11 24.92 -16.16 27.43
N VAL A 12 24.96 -17.45 27.07
CA VAL A 12 24.36 -17.95 25.83
C VAL A 12 22.83 -17.76 25.84
N ALA A 13 22.17 -18.06 26.96
CA ALA A 13 20.72 -17.85 27.09
C ALA A 13 20.32 -16.37 26.95
N LEU A 14 21.09 -15.45 27.53
CA LEU A 14 20.89 -14.00 27.38
C LEU A 14 21.08 -13.53 25.93
N LEU A 15 22.11 -14.02 25.25
CA LEU A 15 22.37 -13.69 23.83
C LEU A 15 21.25 -14.19 22.92
N VAL A 16 20.77 -15.42 23.14
CA VAL A 16 19.65 -16.00 22.39
C VAL A 16 18.36 -15.21 22.67
N GLY A 17 18.09 -14.88 23.94
CA GLY A 17 16.93 -14.06 24.31
C GLY A 17 16.94 -12.67 23.67
N PHE A 18 18.11 -12.01 23.64
CA PHE A 18 18.27 -10.71 23.00
C PHE A 18 18.11 -10.77 21.47
N ALA A 19 18.67 -11.80 20.82
CA ALA A 19 18.49 -12.02 19.39
C ALA A 19 17.01 -12.27 19.02
N LEU A 20 16.29 -13.04 19.83
CA LEU A 20 14.85 -13.27 19.65
C LEU A 20 14.03 -11.98 19.86
N ALA A 21 14.36 -11.16 20.87
CA ALA A 21 13.69 -9.87 21.10
C ALA A 21 13.94 -8.85 19.98
N ALA A 22 15.13 -8.85 19.39
CA ALA A 22 15.48 -8.01 18.24
C ALA A 22 14.72 -8.41 16.98
N LEU A 23 14.48 -9.71 16.76
CA LEU A 23 13.67 -10.21 15.64
C LEU A 23 12.21 -9.72 15.73
N VAL A 24 11.63 -9.67 16.94
CA VAL A 24 10.26 -9.20 17.18
C VAL A 24 10.09 -7.70 16.89
N HIS A 25 11.13 -6.88 17.12
CA HIS A 25 11.07 -5.43 16.84
C HIS A 25 11.03 -5.07 15.35
N SER A 26 11.39 -6.01 14.45
CA SER A 26 11.45 -5.75 13.02
C SER A 26 10.10 -5.76 12.29
N GLN A 27 8.99 -6.10 12.98
CA GLN A 27 7.66 -6.17 12.37
C GLN A 27 6.76 -4.96 12.68
N ASN A 28 7.29 -3.90 13.29
CA ASN A 28 6.47 -2.71 13.57
C ASN A 28 6.27 -1.88 12.29
N GLN A 29 5.03 -1.75 11.82
CA GLN A 29 4.64 -0.91 10.68
C GLN A 29 4.63 0.60 10.98
N SER A 30 5.29 1.03 12.06
CA SER A 30 5.43 2.45 12.41
C SER A 30 5.95 3.25 11.21
N GLY A 31 5.17 4.23 10.76
CA GLY A 31 5.48 5.07 9.60
C GLY A 31 4.96 4.58 8.24
N PHE A 32 4.36 3.39 8.16
CA PHE A 32 3.68 2.92 6.95
C PHE A 32 2.26 3.47 6.88
N ILE A 33 1.86 3.87 5.67
CA ILE A 33 0.48 4.20 5.33
C ILE A 33 0.13 3.32 4.15
N SER A 34 -0.74 2.33 4.37
CA SER A 34 -1.15 1.36 3.35
C SER A 34 -2.66 1.45 3.17
N ILE A 35 -3.08 1.87 1.99
CA ILE A 35 -4.47 2.21 1.67
C ILE A 35 -4.95 1.23 0.59
N ASP A 36 -6.06 0.54 0.86
CA ASP A 36 -6.76 -0.27 -0.14
C ASP A 36 -7.85 0.60 -0.79
N CYS A 37 -7.73 0.79 -2.10
CA CYS A 37 -8.54 1.73 -2.86
C CYS A 37 -9.89 1.10 -3.22
N GLY A 38 -10.99 1.66 -2.74
CA GLY A 38 -12.33 1.11 -2.92
C GLY A 38 -12.74 0.12 -1.84
N LEU A 39 -11.88 -0.20 -0.87
CA LEU A 39 -12.26 -1.01 0.28
C LEU A 39 -13.40 -0.33 1.07
N PRO A 40 -14.43 -1.07 1.53
CA PRO A 40 -15.59 -0.49 2.22
C PRO A 40 -15.23 0.44 3.39
N ASN A 41 -16.05 1.47 3.61
CA ASN A 41 -15.81 2.47 4.63
C ASN A 41 -15.67 1.83 6.03
N ASN A 42 -14.79 2.40 6.86
CA ASN A 42 -14.50 1.91 8.22
C ASN A 42 -14.03 0.44 8.28
N SER A 43 -13.48 -0.09 7.19
CA SER A 43 -12.87 -1.42 7.16
C SER A 43 -11.35 -1.34 6.96
N GLY A 44 -10.70 -2.43 7.34
CA GLY A 44 -9.26 -2.62 7.23
C GLY A 44 -8.93 -4.08 7.54
N TYR A 45 -7.74 -4.52 7.15
CA TYR A 45 -7.29 -5.89 7.33
C TYR A 45 -5.78 -6.00 7.30
N THR A 46 -5.25 -7.03 7.93
CA THR A 46 -3.85 -7.44 7.76
C THR A 46 -3.76 -8.44 6.63
N GLU A 47 -3.01 -8.12 5.58
CA GLU A 47 -2.79 -9.02 4.46
C GLU A 47 -1.90 -10.19 4.91
N THR A 48 -2.36 -11.42 4.70
CA THR A 48 -1.79 -12.61 5.33
C THR A 48 -0.41 -12.99 4.81
N THR A 49 -0.08 -12.64 3.57
CA THR A 49 1.19 -13.00 2.93
C THR A 49 2.34 -12.09 3.39
N THR A 50 2.07 -10.79 3.50
CA THR A 50 3.07 -9.76 3.78
C THR A 50 3.02 -9.23 5.21
N GLY A 51 1.92 -9.46 5.93
CA GLY A 51 1.67 -8.90 7.25
C GLY A 51 1.34 -7.40 7.23
N ILE A 52 1.08 -6.81 6.06
CA ILE A 52 0.80 -5.38 5.95
C ILE A 52 -0.66 -5.09 6.33
N ASN A 53 -0.86 -4.19 7.28
CA ASN A 53 -2.18 -3.65 7.60
C ASN A 53 -2.62 -2.60 6.56
N TYR A 54 -3.74 -2.85 5.89
CA TYR A 54 -4.40 -1.94 4.97
C TYR A 54 -5.65 -1.33 5.60
N ILE A 55 -5.89 -0.06 5.30
CA ILE A 55 -7.11 0.67 5.68
C ILE A 55 -7.87 1.13 4.44
N SER A 56 -9.17 1.34 4.58
CA SER A 56 -10.01 1.91 3.52
C SER A 56 -9.53 3.30 3.10
N ASP A 57 -9.67 3.59 1.81
CA ASP A 57 -9.38 4.91 1.25
C ASP A 57 -10.43 5.99 1.55
N SER A 58 -11.56 5.63 2.13
CA SER A 58 -12.74 6.50 2.31
C SER A 58 -12.48 7.83 3.01
N THR A 59 -11.41 7.97 3.80
CA THR A 59 -11.03 9.23 4.47
C THR A 59 -10.00 10.06 3.71
N PHE A 60 -9.48 9.54 2.59
CA PHE A 60 -8.41 10.16 1.80
C PHE A 60 -8.91 10.71 0.47
N ILE A 61 -10.10 10.31 0.01
CA ILE A 61 -10.69 10.67 -1.28
C ILE A 61 -12.22 10.80 -1.16
N ASP A 62 -12.78 11.83 -1.81
CA ASP A 62 -14.24 12.11 -1.78
C ASP A 62 -14.97 11.69 -3.06
N THR A 63 -14.23 11.29 -4.11
CA THR A 63 -14.77 10.99 -5.43
C THR A 63 -14.50 9.55 -5.86
N GLY A 64 -15.11 9.15 -6.98
CA GLY A 64 -14.95 7.82 -7.55
C GLY A 64 -15.83 6.76 -6.92
N GLU A 65 -15.83 5.59 -7.54
CA GLU A 65 -16.69 4.46 -7.22
C GLU A 65 -15.84 3.25 -6.82
N SER A 66 -16.24 2.54 -5.77
CA SER A 66 -15.64 1.24 -5.43
C SER A 66 -16.10 0.18 -6.43
N LYS A 67 -15.15 -0.64 -6.90
CA LYS A 67 -15.40 -1.80 -7.76
C LYS A 67 -14.73 -3.02 -7.16
N TYR A 68 -15.48 -4.12 -7.08
CA TYR A 68 -14.97 -5.40 -6.61
C TYR A 68 -14.58 -6.27 -7.81
N LEU A 69 -13.30 -6.65 -7.88
CA LEU A 69 -12.74 -7.42 -8.99
C LEU A 69 -12.80 -8.94 -8.76
N SER A 70 -12.93 -9.39 -7.51
CA SER A 70 -12.78 -10.82 -7.18
C SER A 70 -13.93 -11.72 -7.68
N ALA A 71 -15.01 -11.15 -8.23
CA ALA A 71 -16.02 -11.94 -8.93
C ALA A 71 -15.45 -12.63 -10.20
N ASN A 72 -14.33 -12.14 -10.74
CA ASN A 72 -13.56 -12.82 -11.78
C ASN A 72 -12.64 -13.88 -11.14
N HIS A 73 -13.24 -15.01 -10.75
CA HIS A 73 -12.64 -16.10 -9.97
C HIS A 73 -11.32 -16.70 -10.52
N ASP A 74 -10.95 -16.42 -11.77
CA ASP A 74 -9.79 -17.02 -12.44
C ASP A 74 -8.47 -16.28 -12.24
N LEU A 75 -8.46 -15.09 -11.62
CA LEU A 75 -7.34 -14.15 -11.76
C LEU A 75 -6.41 -14.06 -10.54
N ASN A 76 -6.71 -14.76 -9.43
CA ASN A 76 -5.87 -14.89 -8.22
C ASN A 76 -5.17 -13.57 -7.83
N TYR A 77 -5.93 -12.47 -7.80
CA TYR A 77 -5.39 -11.17 -7.45
C TYR A 77 -4.88 -11.17 -6.01
N TYR A 78 -3.76 -10.49 -5.81
CA TYR A 78 -3.26 -10.16 -4.49
C TYR A 78 -4.30 -9.28 -3.76
N GLN A 79 -4.56 -9.56 -2.48
CA GLN A 79 -5.72 -9.03 -1.74
C GLN A 79 -5.95 -7.51 -1.86
N PRO A 80 -4.92 -6.64 -1.81
CA PRO A 80 -5.06 -5.19 -2.01
C PRO A 80 -5.55 -4.73 -3.40
N TYR A 81 -5.79 -5.68 -4.32
CA TYR A 81 -6.38 -5.42 -5.64
C TYR A 81 -7.74 -6.11 -5.82
N TRP A 82 -8.31 -6.71 -4.77
CA TRP A 82 -9.68 -7.23 -4.83
C TRP A 82 -10.70 -6.10 -4.96
N TYR A 83 -10.43 -4.96 -4.32
CA TYR A 83 -11.13 -3.72 -4.54
C TYR A 83 -10.24 -2.77 -5.34
N VAL A 84 -10.88 -1.99 -6.19
CA VAL A 84 -10.26 -0.85 -6.85
C VAL A 84 -11.21 0.33 -6.79
N ARG A 85 -10.65 1.55 -6.79
CA ARG A 85 -11.45 2.76 -7.00
C ARG A 85 -11.37 3.21 -8.46
N SER A 86 -12.54 3.32 -9.08
CA SER A 86 -12.73 3.81 -10.43
C SER A 86 -13.15 5.27 -10.44
N PHE A 87 -12.73 6.01 -11.47
CA PHE A 87 -13.06 7.42 -11.64
C PHE A 87 -13.64 7.66 -13.04
N PRO A 88 -14.89 7.23 -13.29
CA PRO A 88 -15.52 7.39 -14.61
C PRO A 88 -15.89 8.85 -14.92
N GLN A 89 -15.93 9.70 -13.88
CA GLN A 89 -16.25 11.11 -13.96
C GLN A 89 -15.16 11.95 -13.31
N GLY A 90 -15.06 13.21 -13.72
CA GLY A 90 -14.09 14.16 -13.22
C GLY A 90 -12.80 14.21 -14.04
N VAL A 91 -12.16 15.38 -14.04
CA VAL A 91 -10.93 15.64 -14.80
C VAL A 91 -9.69 15.47 -13.93
N ARG A 92 -9.84 15.62 -12.61
CA ARG A 92 -8.79 15.43 -11.61
C ARG A 92 -9.42 14.86 -10.34
N ASN A 93 -8.87 13.77 -9.86
CA ASN A 93 -9.26 13.16 -8.59
C ASN A 93 -8.01 13.13 -7.69
N CYS A 94 -8.14 13.49 -6.41
CA CYS A 94 -7.00 13.81 -5.55
C CYS A 94 -7.09 13.10 -4.21
N TYR A 95 -6.20 12.15 -3.94
CA TYR A 95 -6.01 11.68 -2.57
C TYR A 95 -5.26 12.74 -1.79
N LYS A 96 -5.73 13.04 -0.59
CA LYS A 96 -4.97 13.81 0.40
C LYS A 96 -4.53 12.89 1.52
N ILE A 97 -3.23 12.65 1.61
CA ILE A 97 -2.63 11.73 2.59
C ILE A 97 -1.79 12.56 3.56
N ASN A 98 -2.11 12.49 4.84
CA ASN A 98 -1.33 13.15 5.88
C ASN A 98 0.00 12.41 6.08
N VAL A 99 1.09 13.15 6.15
CA VAL A 99 2.46 12.65 6.26
C VAL A 99 3.27 13.51 7.22
N THR A 100 4.42 13.03 7.65
CA THR A 100 5.32 13.81 8.49
C THR A 100 6.13 14.77 7.61
N TYR A 101 6.16 16.06 7.97
CA TYR A 101 7.00 17.07 7.30
C TYR A 101 8.49 16.68 7.32
N GLY A 102 9.21 16.97 6.23
CA GLY A 102 10.66 16.74 6.13
C GLY A 102 11.06 15.27 6.07
N THR A 103 10.09 14.35 5.95
CA THR A 103 10.34 12.91 5.98
C THR A 103 10.45 12.35 4.58
N LYS A 104 11.38 11.41 4.39
CA LYS A 104 11.57 10.71 3.12
C LYS A 104 10.64 9.49 3.07
N TYR A 105 9.78 9.45 2.06
CA TYR A 105 8.87 8.33 1.81
C TYR A 105 9.19 7.63 0.49
N LEU A 106 9.06 6.30 0.49
CA LEU A 106 8.80 5.54 -0.73
C LEU A 106 7.29 5.56 -0.95
N ILE A 107 6.84 6.18 -2.04
CA ILE A 107 5.44 6.22 -2.43
C ILE A 107 5.25 5.18 -3.53
N ARG A 108 4.32 4.25 -3.33
CA ARG A 108 3.95 3.20 -4.28
C ARG A 108 2.47 3.34 -4.62
N ALA A 109 2.14 3.40 -5.91
CA ALA A 109 0.78 3.38 -6.41
C ALA A 109 0.57 2.15 -7.30
N GLY A 110 -0.39 1.31 -6.93
CA GLY A 110 -0.76 0.11 -7.67
C GLY A 110 -2.07 0.30 -8.41
N PHE A 111 -2.15 -0.21 -9.64
CA PHE A 111 -3.30 -0.06 -10.52
C PHE A 111 -3.70 -1.39 -11.12
N GLN A 112 -5.00 -1.68 -11.09
CA GLN A 112 -5.63 -2.85 -11.67
C GLN A 112 -6.96 -2.44 -12.31
N TYR A 113 -7.24 -2.88 -13.54
CA TYR A 113 -8.51 -2.58 -14.21
C TYR A 113 -9.49 -3.75 -14.05
N GLY A 114 -9.10 -4.98 -14.37
CA GLY A 114 -9.92 -6.17 -14.15
C GLY A 114 -11.26 -6.17 -14.90
N ASN A 115 -11.42 -5.32 -15.92
CA ASN A 115 -12.64 -5.16 -16.71
C ASN A 115 -13.90 -4.93 -15.86
N TYR A 116 -13.81 -4.14 -14.79
CA TYR A 116 -14.92 -3.93 -13.86
C TYR A 116 -16.17 -3.27 -14.46
N ASP A 117 -16.04 -2.63 -15.63
CA ASP A 117 -17.13 -1.95 -16.36
C ASP A 117 -17.64 -2.75 -17.56
N GLY A 118 -17.00 -3.88 -17.88
CA GLY A 118 -17.37 -4.74 -19.01
C GLY A 118 -16.96 -4.21 -20.39
N GLU A 119 -16.22 -3.11 -20.48
CA GLU A 119 -15.88 -2.49 -21.77
C GLU A 119 -14.67 -3.09 -22.48
N ASN A 120 -13.84 -3.87 -21.77
CA ASN A 120 -12.56 -4.43 -22.22
C ASN A 120 -11.63 -3.35 -22.80
N LYS A 121 -11.67 -2.13 -22.24
CA LYS A 121 -10.89 -0.98 -22.70
C LYS A 121 -10.17 -0.34 -21.52
N PRO A 122 -8.99 -0.85 -21.16
CA PRO A 122 -8.23 -0.29 -20.05
C PRO A 122 -7.91 1.20 -20.28
N PRO A 123 -8.14 2.08 -19.29
CA PRO A 123 -7.91 3.51 -19.45
C PRO A 123 -6.42 3.86 -19.39
N GLY A 124 -6.03 4.98 -20.02
CA GLY A 124 -4.71 5.59 -19.86
C GLY A 124 -4.83 6.96 -19.17
N PHE A 125 -3.98 7.24 -18.19
CA PHE A 125 -4.04 8.49 -17.44
C PHE A 125 -2.65 8.96 -16.96
N LYS A 126 -2.58 10.20 -16.47
CA LYS A 126 -1.36 10.80 -15.92
C LYS A 126 -1.45 10.78 -14.41
N LEU A 127 -0.44 10.24 -13.75
CA LEU A 127 -0.29 10.28 -12.31
C LEU A 127 0.59 11.47 -11.93
N HIS A 128 0.17 12.22 -10.93
CA HIS A 128 0.84 13.42 -10.43
C HIS A 128 1.06 13.33 -8.93
N LEU A 129 2.18 13.88 -8.47
CA LEU A 129 2.42 14.19 -7.06
C LEU A 129 2.33 15.71 -6.89
N GLY A 130 1.25 16.18 -6.28
CA GLY A 130 0.88 17.59 -6.27
C GLY A 130 0.69 18.12 -7.69
N ALA A 131 1.38 19.20 -8.05
CA ALA A 131 1.34 19.76 -9.39
C ALA A 131 2.26 19.03 -10.40
N ASN A 132 3.19 18.22 -9.92
CA ASN A 132 4.25 17.64 -10.74
C ASN A 132 3.78 16.33 -11.38
N LEU A 133 4.05 16.15 -12.67
CA LEU A 133 3.85 14.87 -13.33
C LEU A 133 4.79 13.84 -12.70
N TRP A 134 4.23 12.77 -12.15
CA TRP A 134 4.97 11.61 -11.68
C TRP A 134 5.19 10.65 -12.85
N ASP A 135 4.12 10.16 -13.47
CA ASP A 135 4.24 9.23 -14.61
C ASP A 135 2.95 9.17 -15.45
N LYS A 136 2.98 8.43 -16.57
CA LYS A 136 1.82 8.00 -17.34
C LYS A 136 1.52 6.53 -17.06
N VAL A 137 0.29 6.25 -16.68
CA VAL A 137 -0.20 4.89 -16.46
C VAL A 137 -0.92 4.44 -17.72
N ASN A 138 -0.48 3.32 -18.27
CA ASN A 138 -1.14 2.60 -19.34
C ASN A 138 -1.11 1.12 -18.96
N PHE A 139 -2.23 0.41 -19.14
CA PHE A 139 -2.29 -1.02 -18.91
C PHE A 139 -1.91 -1.76 -20.19
N SER A 140 -1.10 -2.80 -20.08
CA SER A 140 -0.78 -3.65 -21.25
C SER A 140 -1.92 -4.62 -21.59
N THR A 141 -2.71 -5.03 -20.60
CA THR A 141 -3.89 -5.91 -20.73
C THR A 141 -4.88 -5.58 -19.61
N GLU A 142 -6.15 -5.99 -19.71
CA GLU A 142 -7.13 -5.73 -18.65
C GLU A 142 -6.81 -6.37 -17.30
N PHE A 143 -6.02 -7.45 -17.29
CA PHE A 143 -5.77 -8.24 -16.09
C PHE A 143 -4.39 -8.02 -15.45
N LYS A 144 -3.49 -7.25 -16.07
CA LYS A 144 -2.14 -7.06 -15.54
C LYS A 144 -2.07 -5.87 -14.59
N GLN A 145 -1.57 -6.15 -13.38
CA GLN A 145 -1.24 -5.12 -12.40
C GLN A 145 -0.13 -4.20 -12.92
N THR A 146 -0.29 -2.91 -12.71
CA THR A 146 0.69 -1.88 -13.04
C THR A 146 1.06 -1.12 -11.77
N THR A 147 2.34 -1.05 -11.43
CA THR A 147 2.84 -0.34 -10.24
C THR A 147 3.73 0.83 -10.63
N ARG A 148 3.67 1.92 -9.87
CA ARG A 148 4.59 3.06 -9.94
C ARG A 148 5.17 3.36 -8.58
N GLU A 149 6.46 3.70 -8.56
CA GLU A 149 7.20 4.01 -7.34
C GLU A 149 7.97 5.32 -7.52
N LEU A 150 8.08 6.09 -6.43
CA LEU A 150 8.99 7.24 -6.35
C LEU A 150 9.45 7.43 -4.90
N ILE A 151 10.63 8.03 -4.73
CA ILE A 151 11.10 8.48 -3.42
C ILE A 151 10.94 10.01 -3.33
N HIS A 152 10.24 10.50 -2.30
CA HIS A 152 9.99 11.93 -2.11
C HIS A 152 10.29 12.36 -0.68
N VAL A 153 10.89 13.54 -0.53
CA VAL A 153 11.05 14.22 0.75
C VAL A 153 9.94 15.25 0.86
N THR A 154 9.10 15.10 1.87
CA THR A 154 7.91 15.93 2.05
C THR A 154 8.27 17.35 2.46
N LEU A 155 7.63 18.33 1.83
CA LEU A 155 7.78 19.76 2.15
C LEU A 155 6.55 20.31 2.90
N GLN A 156 5.56 19.44 3.16
CA GLN A 156 4.30 19.72 3.83
C GLN A 156 3.95 18.51 4.71
N ASP A 157 2.95 18.65 5.56
CA ASP A 157 2.37 17.60 6.41
C ASP A 157 1.29 16.78 5.67
N TYR A 158 1.15 16.97 4.36
CA TYR A 158 0.33 16.15 3.48
C TYR A 158 0.97 16.02 2.09
N ILE A 159 0.55 14.98 1.36
CA ILE A 159 0.79 14.83 -0.06
C ILE A 159 -0.53 14.73 -0.82
N HIS A 160 -0.53 15.24 -2.04
CA HIS A 160 -1.62 15.04 -2.99
C HIS A 160 -1.18 14.07 -4.08
N ILE A 161 -1.89 12.95 -4.22
CA ILE A 161 -1.74 12.06 -5.37
C ILE A 161 -2.93 12.30 -6.28
N VAL A 162 -2.65 12.73 -7.51
CA VAL A 162 -3.68 13.16 -8.46
C VAL A 162 -3.57 12.34 -9.73
N TRP A 163 -4.69 11.88 -10.28
CA TRP A 163 -4.76 11.35 -11.64
C TRP A 163 -5.91 11.97 -12.44
#